data_AF-I5D670-F1
#
_entry.id   AF-I5D670-F1
#
_cell.length_a   1.000
_cell.length_b   1.000
_cell.length_c   1.000
_cell.angle_alpha   90.00
_cell.angle_beta   90.00
_cell.angle_gamma   90.00
#
_symmetry.space_group_name_H-M   'P 1'
#
loop_
_entity.id
_entity.type
_entity.pdbx_description
1 polymer ?
#
loop_
_entity_poly.entity_id
_entity_poly.type
_entity_poly.pdbx_seq_one_letter_code
_entity_poly.pdbx_strand_id
1 'polypeptide(L)'
;MSNKYSYKDISGWFLSKESMTPKKLQKLTYYAEAWAYALLNDGILNDTTFQAWIHGPVSPELWNDYRKYGWNDIEKKSFDESKLDKNVLELLDAVWTTYGDKSGYELEAVSHTEEPWINARKGLGEFEPSTRLINPDDMRSYYRSIYSGD
;
A
#
# COMPACT_ATOMS: atom_id res chain seq x y z
N MET A 1 1.64 18.49 -1.77
CA MET A 1 1.82 18.23 -3.21
C MET A 1 0.53 17.59 -3.65
N SER A 2 -0.23 18.09 -4.64
CA SER A 2 -1.51 17.42 -4.96
C SER A 2 -1.26 15.96 -5.33
N ASN A 3 -2.02 15.01 -4.79
CA ASN A 3 -1.98 13.60 -5.18
C ASN A 3 -1.94 13.49 -6.72
N LYS A 4 -0.91 12.82 -7.26
CA LYS A 4 -0.53 12.95 -8.68
C LYS A 4 -0.70 11.67 -9.49
N TYR A 5 -0.60 10.51 -8.86
CA TYR A 5 -0.41 9.24 -9.57
C TYR A 5 -1.62 8.34 -9.44
N SER A 6 -1.87 7.55 -10.48
CA SER A 6 -2.85 6.48 -10.41
C SER A 6 -2.32 5.34 -9.55
N TYR A 7 -3.20 4.58 -8.89
CA TYR A 7 -2.82 3.29 -8.30
C TYR A 7 -2.16 2.35 -9.31
N LYS A 8 -2.45 2.50 -10.60
CA LYS A 8 -1.81 1.73 -11.69
C LYS A 8 -0.36 2.12 -11.91
N ASP A 9 0.01 3.38 -11.70
CA ASP A 9 1.40 3.80 -11.82
C ASP A 9 2.23 3.19 -10.69
N ILE A 10 1.74 3.30 -9.45
CA ILE A 10 2.43 2.79 -8.26
C ILE A 10 2.46 1.26 -8.23
N SER A 11 1.33 0.60 -8.46
CA SER A 11 1.29 -0.87 -8.54
C SER A 11 2.07 -1.41 -9.75
N GLY A 12 2.06 -0.69 -10.87
CA GLY A 12 2.84 -1.03 -12.07
C GLY A 12 4.34 -1.01 -11.81
N TRP A 13 4.83 -0.06 -11.02
CA TRP A 13 6.22 -0.01 -10.61
C TRP A 13 6.60 -1.24 -9.76
N PHE A 14 5.78 -1.64 -8.78
CA PHE A 14 6.04 -2.87 -8.00
C PHE A 14 6.01 -4.13 -8.86
N LEU A 15 5.06 -4.25 -9.79
CA LEU A 15 5.01 -5.35 -10.76
C LEU A 15 6.20 -5.36 -11.74
N SER A 16 6.99 -4.29 -11.80
CA SER A 16 8.23 -4.27 -12.58
C SER A 16 9.42 -4.88 -11.84
N LYS A 17 9.33 -5.03 -10.51
CA LYS A 17 10.38 -5.70 -9.73
C LYS A 17 10.25 -7.21 -9.86
N GLU A 18 9.05 -7.76 -9.68
CA GLU A 18 8.78 -9.21 -9.80
C GLU A 18 7.30 -9.54 -10.05
N SER A 19 7.04 -10.81 -10.38
CA SER A 19 5.69 -11.38 -10.35
C SER A 19 5.24 -11.55 -8.90
N MET A 20 3.98 -11.25 -8.59
CA MET A 20 3.49 -11.34 -7.22
C MET A 20 1.98 -11.55 -7.13
N THR A 21 1.53 -12.14 -6.03
CA THR A 21 0.09 -12.27 -5.74
C THR A 21 -0.62 -10.91 -5.63
N PRO A 22 -1.93 -10.84 -5.93
CA PRO A 22 -2.72 -9.62 -5.71
C PRO A 22 -2.66 -9.10 -4.27
N LYS A 23 -2.57 -9.99 -3.29
CA LYS A 23 -2.46 -9.63 -1.87
C LYS A 23 -1.16 -8.87 -1.60
N LYS A 24 -0.02 -9.35 -2.11
CA LYS A 24 1.28 -8.66 -1.96
C LYS A 24 1.24 -7.29 -2.63
N LEU A 25 0.74 -7.22 -3.87
CA LEU A 25 0.63 -5.97 -4.60
C LEU A 25 -0.21 -4.92 -3.85
N GLN A 26 -1.36 -5.33 -3.31
CA GLN A 26 -2.21 -4.47 -2.47
C GLN A 26 -1.46 -3.88 -1.27
N LYS A 27 -0.69 -4.71 -0.55
CA LYS A 27 0.05 -4.25 0.62
C LYS A 27 1.20 -3.32 0.25
N LEU A 28 1.95 -3.64 -0.80
CA LEU A 28 3.04 -2.77 -1.25
C LEU A 28 2.52 -1.38 -1.70
N THR A 29 1.41 -1.34 -2.44
CA THR A 29 0.78 -0.06 -2.83
C THR A 29 0.24 0.70 -1.61
N TYR A 30 -0.30 0.01 -0.60
CA TYR A 30 -0.68 0.64 0.68
C TYR A 30 0.53 1.25 1.40
N TYR A 31 1.63 0.51 1.56
CA TYR A 31 2.81 1.01 2.24
C TYR A 31 3.42 2.21 1.52
N ALA A 32 3.39 2.24 0.18
CA ALA A 32 3.81 3.41 -0.59
C ALA A 32 2.99 4.66 -0.25
N GLU A 33 1.65 4.55 -0.22
CA GLU A 33 0.78 5.68 0.15
C GLU A 33 0.98 6.10 1.61
N ALA A 34 1.10 5.14 2.53
CA ALA A 34 1.21 5.43 3.95
C ALA A 34 2.54 6.08 4.32
N TRP A 35 3.65 5.60 3.74
CA TRP A 35 4.96 6.23 3.89
C TRP A 35 5.05 7.57 3.16
N ALA A 36 4.32 7.78 2.05
CA ALA A 36 4.21 9.10 1.43
C ALA A 36 3.63 10.14 2.39
N TYR A 37 2.53 9.81 3.09
CA TYR A 37 1.96 10.71 4.10
C TYR A 37 2.97 11.08 5.19
N ALA A 38 3.80 10.14 5.63
CA ALA A 38 4.81 10.37 6.67
C ALA A 38 6.03 11.17 6.19
N LEU A 39 6.57 10.86 5.02
CA LEU A 39 7.86 11.38 4.53
C LEU A 39 7.71 12.57 3.58
N LEU A 40 6.68 12.56 2.73
CA LEU A 40 6.39 13.61 1.75
C LEU A 40 5.34 14.61 2.24
N ASN A 41 4.79 14.37 3.44
CA ASN A 41 3.71 15.12 4.06
C ASN A 41 2.39 15.12 3.28
N ASP A 42 2.21 14.26 2.27
CA ASP A 42 1.00 14.17 1.47
C ASP A 42 0.88 12.78 0.82
N GLY A 43 -0.31 12.44 0.35
CA GLY A 43 -0.53 11.22 -0.41
C GLY A 43 0.10 11.28 -1.80
N ILE A 44 0.28 10.13 -2.44
CA ILE A 44 0.74 10.05 -3.84
C ILE A 44 -0.38 9.62 -4.79
N LEU A 45 -1.42 8.94 -4.29
CA LEU A 45 -2.51 8.37 -5.07
C LEU A 45 -3.73 9.31 -5.21
N ASN A 46 -4.23 9.50 -6.43
CA ASN A 46 -5.36 10.42 -6.71
C ASN A 46 -6.67 9.75 -7.13
N ASP A 47 -6.65 8.45 -7.37
CA ASP A 47 -7.77 7.69 -7.93
C ASP A 47 -8.15 6.46 -7.08
N THR A 48 -7.62 6.36 -5.86
CA THR A 48 -8.02 5.37 -4.87
C THR A 48 -7.76 5.84 -3.44
N THR A 49 -8.36 5.13 -2.49
CA THR A 49 -8.12 5.24 -1.05
C THR A 49 -8.06 3.84 -0.45
N PHE A 50 -7.54 3.71 0.77
CA PHE A 50 -7.45 2.42 1.45
C PHE A 50 -8.56 2.23 2.49
N GLN A 51 -9.13 1.04 2.49
CA GLN A 51 -10.13 0.59 3.46
C GLN A 51 -9.56 -0.51 4.34
N ALA A 52 -10.01 -0.57 5.60
CA ALA A 52 -9.53 -1.54 6.59
C ALA A 52 -10.31 -2.86 6.54
N TRP A 53 -10.12 -3.63 5.47
CA TRP A 53 -10.76 -4.93 5.27
C TRP A 53 -10.24 -5.97 6.28
N ILE A 54 -10.90 -7.15 6.32
CA ILE A 54 -10.56 -8.27 7.22
C ILE A 54 -9.09 -8.69 7.05
N HIS A 55 -8.60 -8.72 5.81
CA HIS A 55 -7.25 -9.15 5.45
C HIS A 55 -6.30 -7.97 5.25
N GLY A 56 -6.40 -6.96 6.12
CA GLY A 56 -5.58 -5.76 6.11
C GLY A 56 -6.10 -4.62 5.20
N PRO A 57 -5.29 -3.57 4.97
CA PRO A 57 -5.63 -2.44 4.10
C PRO A 57 -5.81 -2.86 2.63
N VAL A 58 -6.85 -2.36 1.98
CA VAL A 58 -7.18 -2.67 0.57
C VAL A 58 -7.64 -1.41 -0.16
N SER A 59 -7.06 -1.20 -1.35
CA SER A 59 -7.62 -0.30 -2.37
C SER A 59 -8.71 -1.06 -3.14
N PRO A 60 -9.97 -0.62 -3.13
CA PRO A 60 -11.07 -1.28 -3.84
C PRO A 60 -10.85 -1.36 -5.36
N GLU A 61 -10.33 -0.28 -5.96
CA GLU A 61 -10.07 -0.18 -7.39
C GLU A 61 -8.96 -1.16 -7.82
N LEU A 62 -7.84 -1.19 -7.09
CA LEU A 62 -6.76 -2.14 -7.30
C LEU A 62 -7.24 -3.59 -7.07
N TRP A 63 -8.14 -3.82 -6.10
CA TRP A 63 -8.65 -5.16 -5.83
C TRP A 63 -9.53 -5.63 -6.98
N ASN A 64 -10.39 -4.75 -7.48
CA ASN A 64 -11.28 -5.08 -8.58
C ASN A 64 -10.52 -5.43 -9.87
N ASP A 65 -9.42 -4.75 -10.17
CA ASP A 65 -8.60 -5.01 -11.36
C ASP A 65 -7.88 -6.37 -11.31
N TYR A 66 -7.47 -6.82 -10.11
CA TYR A 66 -6.61 -7.99 -9.94
C TYR A 66 -7.27 -9.19 -9.23
N ARG A 67 -8.51 -9.08 -8.73
CA ARG A 67 -9.22 -10.18 -8.03
C ARG A 67 -9.33 -11.46 -8.84
N LYS A 68 -9.34 -11.37 -10.18
CA LYS A 68 -9.43 -12.52 -11.09
C LYS A 68 -8.24 -13.47 -10.99
N TYR A 69 -7.09 -12.99 -10.51
CA TYR A 69 -5.90 -13.83 -10.31
C TYR A 69 -6.05 -14.71 -9.06
N GLY A 70 -6.91 -14.34 -8.11
CA GLY A 70 -7.11 -15.07 -6.86
C GLY A 70 -5.81 -15.21 -6.08
N TRP A 71 -5.32 -16.44 -5.98
CA TRP A 71 -4.07 -16.79 -5.31
C TRP A 71 -2.86 -16.90 -6.25
N ASN A 72 -3.09 -16.80 -7.56
CA ASN A 72 -2.03 -16.89 -8.55
C ASN A 72 -1.28 -15.56 -8.68
N ASP A 73 -0.04 -15.66 -9.12
CA ASP A 73 0.77 -14.47 -9.36
C ASP A 73 0.27 -13.66 -10.56
N ILE A 74 0.36 -12.35 -10.40
CA ILE A 74 0.30 -11.39 -11.49
C ILE A 74 1.69 -11.35 -12.11
N GLU A 75 1.78 -11.58 -13.41
CA GLU A 75 3.04 -11.57 -14.13
C GLU A 75 3.77 -10.23 -14.02
N LYS A 76 5.09 -10.29 -13.86
CA LYS A 76 6.01 -9.15 -13.97
C LYS A 76 5.82 -8.44 -15.31
N LYS A 77 5.85 -7.10 -15.30
CA LYS A 77 5.71 -6.28 -16.52
C LYS A 77 6.76 -5.17 -16.57
N SER A 78 7.11 -4.72 -17.76
CA SER A 78 7.94 -3.52 -17.89
C SER A 78 7.18 -2.28 -17.39
N PHE A 79 7.92 -1.35 -16.80
CA PHE A 79 7.40 -0.07 -16.35
C PHE A 79 8.34 1.05 -16.82
N ASP A 80 7.77 2.19 -17.18
CA ASP A 80 8.50 3.38 -17.58
C ASP A 80 8.62 4.32 -16.37
N GLU A 81 9.80 4.35 -15.73
CA GLU A 81 10.05 5.15 -14.53
C GLU A 81 9.98 6.66 -14.78
N SER A 82 10.05 7.13 -16.04
CA SER A 82 9.90 8.55 -16.36
C SER A 82 8.52 9.12 -16.03
N LYS A 83 7.55 8.24 -15.73
CA LYS A 83 6.21 8.61 -15.26
C LYS A 83 6.19 9.13 -13.82
N LEU A 84 7.20 8.85 -13.01
CA LEU A 84 7.23 9.15 -11.59
C LEU A 84 8.32 10.18 -11.26
N ASP A 85 8.02 11.09 -10.34
CA ASP A 85 8.99 12.08 -9.87
C ASP A 85 10.07 11.35 -9.03
N LYS A 86 11.31 11.87 -9.04
CA LYS A 86 12.46 11.27 -8.35
C LYS A 86 12.18 10.92 -6.89
N ASN A 87 11.56 11.82 -6.12
CA ASN A 87 11.26 11.57 -4.71
C ASN A 87 10.28 10.40 -4.50
N VAL A 88 9.38 10.17 -5.46
CA VAL A 88 8.46 9.02 -5.41
C VAL A 88 9.20 7.74 -5.77
N LEU A 89 10.08 7.76 -6.76
CA LEU A 89 10.94 6.59 -7.05
C LEU A 89 11.77 6.19 -5.83
N GLU A 90 12.41 7.15 -5.16
CA GLU A 90 13.19 6.91 -3.93
C GLU A 90 12.31 6.33 -2.81
N LEU A 91 11.09 6.83 -2.64
CA LEU A 91 10.11 6.28 -1.70
C LEU A 91 9.74 4.84 -2.04
N LEU A 92 9.44 4.55 -3.32
CA LEU A 92 9.06 3.21 -3.77
C LEU A 92 10.21 2.22 -3.62
N ASP A 93 11.45 2.63 -3.90
CA ASP A 93 12.64 1.81 -3.64
C ASP A 93 12.82 1.55 -2.14
N ALA A 94 12.63 2.53 -1.27
CA ALA A 94 12.69 2.32 0.18
C ALA A 94 11.61 1.33 0.67
N VAL A 95 10.38 1.45 0.17
CA VAL A 95 9.29 0.50 0.44
C VAL A 95 9.64 -0.89 -0.09
N TRP A 96 10.20 -0.99 -1.30
CA TRP A 96 10.63 -2.26 -1.88
C TRP A 96 11.74 -2.91 -1.07
N THR A 97 12.77 -2.17 -0.66
CA THR A 97 13.85 -2.69 0.18
C THR A 97 13.33 -3.17 1.55
N THR A 98 12.30 -2.53 2.10
CA THR A 98 11.77 -2.87 3.43
C THR A 98 10.79 -4.05 3.40
N TYR A 99 9.93 -4.09 2.39
CA TYR A 99 8.77 -4.99 2.35
C TYR A 99 8.77 -5.95 1.16
N GLY A 100 9.62 -5.73 0.15
CA GLY A 100 9.64 -6.44 -1.12
C GLY A 100 9.90 -7.94 -0.99
N ASP A 101 10.69 -8.37 -0.02
CA ASP A 101 10.95 -9.81 0.19
C ASP A 101 9.81 -10.55 0.92
N LYS A 102 8.83 -9.82 1.47
CA LYS A 102 7.73 -10.40 2.24
C LYS A 102 6.62 -10.92 1.33
N SER A 103 6.02 -12.04 1.72
CA SER A 103 4.79 -12.54 1.11
C SER A 103 3.58 -11.67 1.44
N GLY A 104 2.48 -11.81 0.69
CA GLY A 104 1.23 -11.11 1.00
C GLY A 104 0.68 -11.45 2.39
N TYR A 105 0.93 -12.66 2.91
CA TYR A 105 0.49 -13.08 4.25
C TYR A 105 1.33 -12.43 5.35
N GLU A 106 2.65 -12.34 5.16
CA GLU A 106 3.52 -11.63 6.10
C GLU A 106 3.17 -10.14 6.15
N LEU A 107 2.90 -9.52 4.99
CA LEU A 107 2.48 -8.12 4.94
C LEU A 107 1.10 -7.88 5.56
N GLU A 108 0.17 -8.84 5.44
CA GLU A 108 -1.10 -8.82 6.17
C GLU A 108 -0.88 -8.88 7.67
N ALA A 109 -0.07 -9.83 8.14
CA ALA A 109 0.26 -9.98 9.55
C ALA A 109 0.90 -8.71 10.13
N VAL A 110 1.84 -8.08 9.40
CA VAL A 110 2.40 -6.78 9.78
C VAL A 110 1.30 -5.74 9.87
N SER A 111 0.47 -5.57 8.83
CA SER A 111 -0.57 -4.53 8.83
C SER A 111 -1.60 -4.66 9.96
N HIS A 112 -1.82 -5.88 10.48
CA HIS A 112 -2.72 -6.12 11.61
C HIS A 112 -2.14 -5.67 12.96
N THR A 113 -0.83 -5.37 13.03
CA THR A 113 -0.19 -4.81 14.21
C THR A 113 -0.05 -3.28 14.17
N GLU A 114 -0.47 -2.63 13.07
CA GLU A 114 -0.24 -1.20 12.84
C GLU A 114 -1.48 -0.35 13.15
N GLU A 115 -1.26 0.79 13.81
CA GLU A 115 -2.32 1.67 14.28
C GLU A 115 -3.30 2.13 13.19
N PRO A 116 -2.90 2.47 11.95
CA PRO A 116 -3.84 2.95 10.93
C PRO A 116 -4.96 1.94 10.62
N TRP A 117 -4.62 0.66 10.51
CA TRP A 117 -5.62 -0.39 10.27
C TRP A 117 -6.44 -0.69 11.53
N ILE A 118 -5.79 -0.74 12.71
CA ILE A 118 -6.45 -0.97 14.00
C ILE A 118 -7.47 0.13 14.31
N ASN A 119 -7.10 1.40 14.13
CA ASN A 119 -7.95 2.56 14.40
C ASN A 119 -9.19 2.54 13.50
N ALA A 120 -9.02 2.28 12.21
CA ALA A 120 -10.13 2.17 11.26
C ALA A 120 -11.09 1.02 11.61
N ARG A 121 -10.62 -0.04 12.28
CA ARG A 121 -11.43 -1.20 12.71
C ARG A 121 -11.91 -1.14 14.15
N LYS A 122 -11.71 -0.03 14.86
CA LYS A 122 -12.14 0.11 16.26
C LYS A 122 -13.62 -0.25 16.44
N GLY A 123 -13.89 -1.15 17.37
CA GLY A 123 -15.23 -1.65 17.69
C GLY A 123 -15.78 -2.73 16.76
N LEU A 124 -15.00 -3.23 15.81
CA LEU A 124 -15.35 -4.38 14.97
C LEU A 124 -14.75 -5.68 15.54
N GLY A 125 -15.42 -6.80 15.30
CA GLY A 125 -14.86 -8.12 15.55
C GLY A 125 -13.67 -8.44 14.63
N GLU A 126 -12.82 -9.38 15.07
CA GLU A 126 -11.63 -9.81 14.31
C GLU A 126 -11.97 -10.18 12.85
N PHE A 127 -13.02 -10.99 12.67
CA PHE A 127 -13.48 -11.46 11.35
C PHE A 127 -14.63 -10.63 10.77
N GLU A 128 -14.97 -9.48 11.36
CA GLU A 128 -16.06 -8.64 10.88
C GLU A 128 -15.63 -7.88 9.61
N PRO A 129 -16.38 -7.99 8.50
CA PRO A 129 -16.07 -7.25 7.28
C PRO A 129 -16.17 -5.74 7.51
N SER A 130 -15.31 -4.99 6.83
CA SER A 130 -15.28 -3.54 6.92
C SER A 130 -14.84 -2.94 5.61
N THR A 131 -15.48 -1.84 5.26
CA THR A 131 -15.08 -0.93 4.17
C THR A 131 -14.74 0.46 4.73
N ARG A 132 -14.54 0.58 6.05
CA ARG A 132 -14.15 1.84 6.69
C ARG A 132 -12.82 2.32 6.11
N LEU A 133 -12.79 3.60 5.74
CA LEU A 133 -11.58 4.24 5.24
C LEU A 133 -10.52 4.30 6.34
N ILE A 134 -9.27 4.08 5.95
CA ILE A 134 -8.11 4.33 6.80
C ILE A 134 -7.79 5.82 6.72
N ASN A 135 -7.70 6.48 7.87
CA ASN A 135 -7.45 7.91 7.93
C ASN A 135 -6.00 8.23 7.52
N PRO A 136 -5.77 9.13 6.54
CA PRO A 136 -4.44 9.61 6.20
C PRO A 136 -3.63 10.16 7.38
N ASP A 137 -4.28 10.77 8.36
CA ASP A 137 -3.60 11.30 9.55
C ASP A 137 -3.10 10.18 10.48
N ASP A 138 -3.80 9.05 10.52
CA ASP A 138 -3.32 7.86 11.24
C ASP A 138 -2.08 7.30 10.53
N MET A 139 -2.10 7.19 9.19
CA MET A 139 -0.93 6.77 8.41
C MET A 139 0.26 7.69 8.67
N ARG A 140 0.07 9.00 8.50
CA ARG A 140 1.09 10.03 8.74
C ARG A 140 1.71 9.90 10.12
N SER A 141 0.87 9.82 11.15
CA SER A 141 1.32 9.84 12.55
C SER A 141 2.06 8.56 12.92
N TYR A 142 1.52 7.41 12.53
CA TYR A 142 2.12 6.10 12.81
C TYR A 142 3.45 5.90 12.08
N TYR A 143 3.49 6.05 10.76
CA TYR A 143 4.72 5.78 10.01
C TYR A 143 5.83 6.81 10.32
N ARG A 144 5.47 8.05 10.69
CA ARG A 144 6.44 9.02 11.22
C ARG A 144 6.96 8.62 12.60
N SER A 145 6.16 7.99 13.47
CA SER A 145 6.59 7.61 14.82
C SER A 145 7.58 6.45 14.82
N ILE A 146 7.50 5.56 13.83
CA ILE A 146 8.44 4.44 13.65
C ILE A 146 9.60 4.76 12.70
N TYR A 147 9.60 5.94 12.08
CA TYR A 147 10.69 6.39 11.23
C TYR A 147 11.93 6.70 12.08
N SER A 148 12.97 5.91 11.90
CA SER A 148 14.32 6.20 12.40
C SER A 148 15.12 6.74 11.22
N GLY A 149 15.21 8.07 11.11
CA GLY A 149 16.09 8.69 10.14
C GLY A 149 17.54 8.56 10.59
N ASP A 150 18.42 8.15 9.68
CA ASP A 150 19.87 8.29 9.84
C ASP A 150 20.31 9.74 9.59
#